data_AF-A0A8T5ZLC7-F1
#
_entry.id   AF-A0A8T5ZLC7-F1
#
_cell.length_a   1.000
_cell.length_b   1.000
_cell.length_c   1.000
_cell.angle_alpha   90.00
_cell.angle_beta   90.00
_cell.angle_gamma   90.00
#
_symmetry.space_group_name_H-M   'P 1'
#
loop_
_entity.id
_entity.type
_entity.pdbx_description
1 polymer ?
#
loop_
_entity_poly.entity_id
_entity_poly.type
_entity_poly.pdbx_seq_one_letter_code
_entity_poly.pdbx_strand_id
1 'polypeptide(L)'
;QELGTGEALISFLDAKGSPSVVERAMVIAPCSRMGPVTEDERNGLINHSPVYGKYEDDVDRESAYEMLQKGFQASTEQQNNPPAKGKEVAVDDGILGGLKDILFGTTGPRGGKKDGVVQTMAKSAAR
;
A
#
# COMPACT_ATOMS: atom_id res chain seq x y z
N GLN A 1 8.38 -13.56 56.29
CA GLN A 1 7.52 -14.67 55.85
C GLN A 1 7.09 -14.35 54.44
N GLU A 2 7.34 -15.24 53.49
CA GLU A 2 7.05 -15.04 52.07
C GLU A 2 5.65 -15.59 51.73
N LEU A 3 5.00 -15.01 50.72
CA LEU A 3 3.68 -15.45 50.25
C LEU A 3 3.82 -16.63 49.27
N GLY A 4 2.91 -17.60 49.37
CA GLY A 4 2.82 -18.69 48.41
C GLY A 4 2.08 -18.33 47.12
N THR A 5 2.10 -19.24 46.14
CA THR A 5 1.31 -19.11 44.91
C THR A 5 -0.19 -19.11 45.23
N GLY A 6 -0.90 -18.05 44.83
CA GLY A 6 -2.34 -17.90 45.10
C GLY A 6 -2.68 -17.25 46.44
N GLU A 7 -1.68 -16.85 47.24
CA GLU A 7 -1.90 -16.07 48.47
C GLU A 7 -1.67 -14.58 48.22
N ALA A 8 -2.52 -13.74 48.81
CA ALA A 8 -2.36 -12.29 48.82
C ALA A 8 -2.62 -11.71 50.22
N LEU A 9 -2.00 -10.57 50.49
CA LEU A 9 -2.34 -9.73 51.63
C LEU A 9 -3.45 -8.77 51.22
N ILE A 10 -4.57 -8.80 51.94
CA ILE A 10 -5.76 -8.01 51.63
C ILE A 10 -6.16 -7.22 52.88
N SER A 11 -6.54 -5.95 52.69
CA SER A 11 -7.23 -5.16 53.70
C SER A 11 -8.49 -4.54 53.11
N PHE A 12 -9.47 -4.25 53.96
CA PHE A 12 -10.70 -3.59 53.57
C PHE A 12 -10.78 -2.21 54.21
N LEU A 13 -11.57 -1.32 53.61
CA LEU A 13 -11.82 0.00 54.17
C LEU A 13 -12.96 -0.08 55.20
N ASP A 14 -12.84 0.64 56.31
CA ASP A 14 -13.90 0.82 57.27
C ASP A 14 -14.98 1.82 56.76
N ALA A 15 -16.02 2.05 57.55
CA ALA A 15 -17.11 2.96 57.18
C ALA A 15 -16.68 4.43 56.98
N LYS A 16 -15.49 4.80 57.47
CA LYS A 16 -14.88 6.12 57.27
C LYS A 16 -13.84 6.14 56.14
N GLY A 17 -13.65 5.01 55.45
CA GLY A 17 -12.66 4.86 54.38
C GLY A 17 -11.23 4.62 54.86
N SER A 18 -11.02 4.33 56.15
CA SER A 18 -9.68 4.02 56.68
C SER A 18 -9.36 2.53 56.49
N PRO A 19 -8.13 2.16 56.12
CA PRO A 19 -7.76 0.76 55.92
C PRO A 19 -7.72 0.00 57.25
N SER A 20 -8.28 -1.21 57.24
CA SER A 20 -8.22 -2.15 58.36
C SER A 20 -6.85 -2.84 58.44
N VAL A 21 -6.64 -3.60 59.53
CA VAL A 21 -5.50 -4.52 59.64
C VAL A 21 -5.49 -5.49 58.46
N VAL A 22 -4.30 -5.74 57.92
CA VAL A 22 -4.08 -6.60 56.74
C VAL A 22 -4.13 -8.07 57.14
N GLU A 23 -4.80 -8.88 56.34
CA GLU A 23 -4.93 -10.32 56.54
C GLU A 23 -4.44 -11.11 55.32
N ARG A 24 -4.05 -12.38 55.53
CA ARG A 24 -3.64 -13.28 54.45
C ARG A 24 -4.84 -14.04 53.93
N ALA A 25 -5.08 -13.97 52.63
CA ALA A 25 -6.22 -14.61 51.96
C ALA A 25 -5.77 -15.38 50.71
N MET A 26 -6.57 -16.36 50.32
CA MET A 26 -6.43 -17.07 49.04
C MET A 26 -7.16 -16.32 47.93
N VAL A 27 -6.51 -16.17 46.77
CA VAL A 27 -7.08 -15.52 45.59
C VAL A 27 -7.32 -16.56 44.51
N ILE A 28 -8.58 -16.71 44.12
CA ILE A 28 -8.94 -17.49 42.95
C ILE A 28 -8.76 -16.61 41.70
N ALA A 29 -7.94 -17.08 40.75
CA ALA A 29 -7.84 -16.42 39.46
C ALA A 29 -9.18 -16.54 38.72
N PRO A 30 -9.60 -15.52 37.94
CA PRO A 30 -10.79 -15.64 37.11
C PRO A 30 -10.63 -16.82 36.15
N CYS A 31 -11.74 -17.49 35.81
CA CYS A 31 -11.73 -18.56 34.83
C CYS A 31 -11.37 -18.00 33.45
N SER A 32 -10.08 -18.01 33.11
CA SER A 32 -9.60 -17.71 31.76
C SER A 32 -9.42 -19.02 31.00
N ARG A 33 -9.86 -19.04 29.73
CA ARG A 33 -9.52 -20.12 28.81
C ARG A 33 -8.25 -19.72 28.07
N MET A 34 -7.17 -20.43 28.35
CA MET A 34 -5.89 -20.25 27.65
C MET A 34 -5.93 -21.01 26.33
N GLY A 35 -5.52 -20.36 25.24
CA GLY A 35 -5.46 -20.94 23.89
C GLY A 35 -6.36 -20.21 22.88
N PRO A 36 -6.15 -20.46 21.58
CA PRO A 36 -6.96 -19.86 20.53
C PRO A 36 -8.42 -20.35 20.60
N VAL A 37 -9.35 -19.49 20.19
CA VAL A 37 -10.75 -19.85 20.00
C VAL A 37 -10.86 -20.88 18.87
N THR A 38 -11.78 -21.85 19.00
CA THR A 38 -12.03 -22.80 17.90
C THR A 38 -12.73 -22.09 16.74
N GLU A 39 -12.58 -22.61 15.54
CA GLU A 39 -13.19 -22.01 14.35
C GLU A 39 -14.73 -22.00 14.46
N ASP A 40 -15.32 -23.06 15.01
CA ASP A 40 -16.77 -23.17 15.21
C ASP A 40 -17.29 -22.11 16.20
N GLU A 41 -16.61 -21.93 17.34
CA GLU A 41 -16.96 -20.90 18.33
C GLU A 41 -16.82 -19.50 17.73
N ARG A 42 -15.74 -19.27 16.96
CA ARG A 42 -15.49 -17.99 16.29
C ARG A 42 -16.62 -17.67 15.31
N ASN A 43 -16.99 -18.63 14.47
CA ASN A 43 -18.05 -18.46 13.49
C ASN A 43 -19.41 -18.26 14.16
N GLY A 44 -19.70 -18.97 15.24
CA GLY A 44 -20.88 -18.73 16.06
C GLY A 44 -20.96 -17.29 16.58
N LEU A 45 -19.85 -16.76 17.13
CA LEU A 45 -19.77 -15.39 17.62
C LEU A 45 -19.96 -14.36 16.51
N ILE A 46 -19.34 -14.57 15.34
CA ILE A 46 -19.46 -13.68 14.19
C ILE A 46 -20.91 -13.62 13.70
N ASN A 47 -21.55 -14.78 13.51
CA ASN A 47 -22.92 -14.89 13.01
C ASN A 47 -23.97 -14.26 13.95
N HIS A 48 -23.68 -14.18 15.25
CA HIS A 48 -24.55 -13.53 16.25
C HIS A 48 -24.17 -12.07 16.55
N SER A 49 -23.17 -11.52 15.85
CA SER A 49 -22.76 -10.13 16.04
C SER A 49 -23.82 -9.15 15.54
N PRO A 50 -24.09 -8.04 16.25
CA PRO A 50 -25.04 -7.01 15.79
C PRO A 50 -24.67 -6.35 14.46
N VAL A 51 -23.41 -6.48 14.03
CA VAL A 51 -22.90 -5.91 12.78
C VAL A 51 -22.69 -6.94 11.68
N TYR A 52 -23.08 -8.19 11.94
CA TYR A 52 -23.22 -9.21 10.90
C TYR A 52 -24.27 -8.76 9.87
N GLY A 53 -24.02 -8.96 8.59
CA GLY A 53 -24.78 -8.38 7.47
C GLY A 53 -24.15 -7.11 6.87
N LYS A 54 -23.25 -6.44 7.61
CA LYS A 54 -22.54 -5.23 7.14
C LYS A 54 -21.05 -5.44 6.92
N TYR A 55 -20.44 -6.33 7.71
CA TYR A 55 -19.00 -6.56 7.73
C TYR A 55 -18.64 -8.04 7.70
N GLU A 56 -19.53 -8.93 7.25
CA GLU A 56 -19.18 -10.35 7.08
C GLU A 56 -18.21 -10.59 5.93
N ASP A 57 -18.20 -9.71 4.93
CA ASP A 57 -17.32 -9.84 3.77
C ASP A 57 -15.92 -9.31 4.10
N ASP A 58 -14.95 -10.21 4.10
CA ASP A 58 -13.54 -9.86 4.19
C ASP A 58 -13.08 -9.19 2.89
N VAL A 59 -12.70 -7.91 2.99
CA VAL A 59 -12.18 -7.13 1.86
C VAL A 59 -10.67 -6.98 2.00
N ASP A 60 -9.93 -7.80 1.26
CA ASP A 60 -8.49 -7.62 1.08
C ASP A 60 -8.21 -6.59 -0.03
N ARG A 61 -7.55 -5.49 0.31
CA ARG A 61 -7.30 -4.38 -0.61
C ARG A 61 -5.86 -4.45 -1.09
N GLU A 62 -5.65 -4.24 -2.39
CA GLU A 62 -4.29 -4.14 -2.92
C GLU A 62 -3.50 -3.06 -2.17
N SER A 63 -2.38 -3.45 -1.59
CA SER A 63 -1.53 -2.54 -0.84
C SER A 63 -0.77 -1.62 -1.79
N ALA A 64 -0.48 -0.38 -1.35
CA ALA A 64 0.34 0.54 -2.14
C ALA A 64 1.71 -0.07 -2.50
N TYR A 65 2.24 -0.92 -1.61
CA TYR A 65 3.49 -1.66 -1.85
C TYR A 65 3.36 -2.63 -3.03
N GLU A 66 2.30 -3.43 -3.09
CA GLU A 66 2.04 -4.35 -4.21
C GLU A 66 1.86 -3.59 -5.52
N MET A 67 1.12 -2.48 -5.51
CA MET A 67 0.94 -1.64 -6.70
C MET A 67 2.27 -1.09 -7.21
N LEU A 68 3.13 -0.61 -6.32
CA LEU A 68 4.46 -0.11 -6.67
C LEU A 68 5.35 -1.22 -7.21
N GLN A 69 5.36 -2.40 -6.56
CA GLN A 69 6.15 -3.55 -7.00
C GLN A 69 5.75 -4.03 -8.40
N LYS A 70 4.44 -4.12 -8.68
CA LYS A 70 3.90 -4.41 -10.02
C LYS A 70 4.38 -3.37 -11.04
N GLY A 71 4.38 -2.09 -10.68
CA GLY A 71 4.89 -1.00 -11.52
C GLY A 71 6.38 -1.13 -11.87
N PHE A 72 7.22 -1.47 -10.89
CA PHE A 72 8.65 -1.70 -11.11
C PHE A 72 8.92 -2.93 -11.99
N GLN A 73 8.20 -4.03 -11.76
CA GLN A 73 8.31 -5.24 -12.59
C GLN A 73 7.89 -4.96 -14.05
N ALA A 74 6.75 -4.30 -14.26
CA ALA A 74 6.28 -3.93 -15.59
C ALA A 74 7.27 -3.01 -16.35
N SER A 75 7.91 -2.07 -15.64
CA SER A 75 8.92 -1.18 -16.25
C SER A 75 10.22 -1.92 -16.63
N THR A 76 10.58 -2.97 -15.88
CA THR A 76 11.78 -3.79 -16.13
C THR A 76 11.56 -4.74 -17.30
N GLU A 77 10.36 -5.30 -17.43
CA GLU A 77 9.98 -6.17 -18.57
C GLU A 77 9.92 -5.39 -19.90
N GLN A 78 9.47 -4.14 -19.87
CA GLN A 78 9.46 -3.26 -21.05
C GLN A 78 10.88 -2.85 -21.52
N GLN A 79 11.87 -2.86 -20.63
CA GLN A 79 13.28 -2.62 -21.00
C GLN A 79 13.98 -3.85 -21.57
N ASN A 80 13.45 -5.06 -21.38
CA ASN A 80 14.04 -6.32 -21.86
C ASN A 80 13.47 -6.83 -23.20
N ASN A 81 12.50 -6.13 -23.79
CA ASN A 81 12.08 -6.42 -25.16
C ASN A 81 13.05 -5.75 -26.15
N PRO A 82 13.72 -6.50 -27.06
CA PRO A 82 14.57 -5.88 -28.06
C PRO A 82 13.72 -4.96 -28.95
N PRO A 83 14.22 -3.77 -29.34
CA PRO A 83 13.48 -2.89 -30.21
C PRO A 83 13.15 -3.65 -31.50
N ALA A 84 11.86 -3.80 -31.80
CA ALA A 84 11.42 -4.32 -33.08
C ALA A 84 12.08 -3.45 -34.16
N LYS A 85 12.92 -4.08 -34.98
CA LYS A 85 13.64 -3.45 -36.09
C LYS A 85 12.65 -2.72 -37.00
N GLY A 86 12.45 -1.43 -36.74
CA GLY A 86 11.96 -0.47 -37.71
C GLY A 86 13.00 -0.43 -38.83
N LYS A 87 12.54 -0.69 -40.04
CA LYS A 87 13.34 -0.71 -41.26
C LYS A 87 13.82 0.72 -41.53
N GLU A 88 15.02 1.04 -41.06
CA GLU A 88 15.70 2.29 -41.39
C GLU A 88 16.08 2.25 -42.88
N VAL A 89 15.35 3.00 -43.68
CA VAL A 89 15.78 3.36 -45.03
C VAL A 89 16.92 4.35 -44.84
N ALA A 90 18.15 3.91 -45.10
CA ALA A 90 19.30 4.78 -45.22
C ALA A 90 19.02 5.83 -46.29
N VAL A 91 18.83 7.09 -45.87
CA VAL A 91 18.85 8.24 -46.77
C VAL A 91 19.93 9.18 -46.24
N ASP A 92 20.85 9.47 -47.14
CA ASP A 92 22.12 10.16 -47.00
C ASP A 92 22.08 11.43 -46.10
N ASP A 93 22.99 11.47 -45.13
CA ASP A 93 22.95 12.25 -43.88
C ASP A 93 23.93 13.45 -43.92
N GLY A 94 23.74 14.38 -44.85
CA GLY A 94 24.62 15.54 -44.94
C GLY A 94 23.96 16.85 -45.34
N ILE A 95 23.33 16.88 -46.52
CA ILE A 95 22.84 18.13 -47.11
C ILE A 95 21.30 18.14 -47.20
N LEU A 96 20.69 16.98 -47.44
CA LEU A 96 19.23 16.87 -47.57
C LEU A 96 18.51 16.80 -46.21
N GLY A 97 19.15 16.22 -45.19
CA GLY A 97 18.63 16.16 -43.82
C GLY A 97 18.46 17.55 -43.19
N GLY A 98 19.46 18.42 -43.35
CA GLY A 98 19.41 19.80 -42.86
C GLY A 98 18.30 20.64 -43.51
N LEU A 99 17.97 20.39 -44.78
CA LEU A 99 16.86 21.10 -45.45
C LEU A 99 15.49 20.60 -44.98
N LYS A 100 15.35 19.29 -44.74
CA LYS A 100 14.14 18.69 -44.18
C LYS A 100 13.85 19.20 -42.78
N ASP A 101 14.89 19.35 -41.97
CA ASP A 101 14.85 19.88 -40.61
C ASP A 101 14.36 21.33 -40.55
N ILE A 102 14.74 22.16 -41.52
CA ILE A 102 14.25 23.55 -41.64
C ILE A 102 12.78 23.57 -42.08
N LEU A 103 12.38 22.70 -43.00
CA LEU A 103 11.01 22.67 -43.53
C LEU A 103 9.99 22.14 -42.50
N PHE A 104 10.29 20.99 -41.88
CA PHE A 104 9.35 20.23 -41.05
C PHE A 104 9.65 20.28 -39.56
N GLY A 105 10.78 20.86 -39.15
CA GLY A 105 11.18 20.94 -37.75
C GLY A 105 11.99 19.73 -37.30
N THR A 106 12.67 19.87 -36.16
CA THR A 106 13.56 18.84 -35.63
C THR A 106 13.11 18.38 -34.25
N THR A 107 13.36 17.10 -33.93
CA THR A 107 13.12 16.55 -32.59
C THR A 107 14.47 16.14 -32.00
N GLY A 108 14.86 16.80 -30.91
CA GLY A 108 16.12 16.54 -30.24
C GLY A 108 16.11 15.24 -29.42
N PRO A 109 17.29 14.70 -29.08
CA PRO A 109 17.45 13.42 -28.36
C PRO A 109 16.88 13.41 -26.93
N ARG A 110 16.46 14.56 -26.39
CA ARG A 110 15.74 14.70 -25.12
C ARG A 110 14.27 15.08 -25.28
N GLY A 111 13.68 14.85 -26.45
CA GLY A 111 12.26 15.07 -26.73
C GLY A 111 11.85 16.53 -26.98
N GLY A 112 12.81 17.46 -27.05
CA GLY A 112 12.54 18.86 -27.40
C GLY A 112 12.23 19.02 -28.89
N LYS A 113 11.06 19.56 -29.24
CA LYS A 113 10.63 19.82 -30.62
C LYS A 113 10.93 21.28 -31.01
N LYS A 114 11.54 21.49 -32.18
CA LYS A 114 11.71 22.80 -32.81
C LYS A 114 10.81 22.87 -34.05
N ASP A 115 9.91 23.84 -34.08
CA ASP A 115 8.94 23.99 -35.17
C ASP A 115 9.64 24.43 -36.47
N GLY A 116 9.33 23.75 -37.59
CA GLY A 116 9.82 24.12 -38.93
C GLY A 116 9.02 25.26 -39.56
N VAL A 117 9.46 25.71 -40.75
CA VAL A 117 8.81 26.82 -41.48
C VAL A 117 7.36 26.50 -41.86
N VAL A 118 7.08 25.26 -42.29
CA VAL A 118 5.71 24.84 -42.64
C VAL A 118 4.80 24.88 -41.42
N GLN A 119 5.29 24.39 -40.30
CA GLN A 119 4.55 24.34 -39.04
C GLN A 119 4.31 25.75 -38.47
N THR A 120 5.28 26.65 -38.62
CA THR A 120 5.16 28.05 -38.21
C THR A 120 4.12 28.79 -39.05
N MET A 121 4.11 28.58 -40.37
CA MET A 121 3.11 29.18 -41.26
C MET A 121 1.69 28.65 -41.01
N ALA A 122 1.54 27.32 -40.86
CA ALA A 122 0.25 26.72 -40.52
C ALA A 122 -0.31 27.26 -39.20
N LYS A 123 0.55 27.44 -38.19
CA LYS A 123 0.16 28.00 -36.89
C LYS A 123 -0.19 29.49 -36.96
N SER A 124 0.39 30.24 -37.89
CA SER A 124 0.07 31.65 -38.13
C SER A 124 -1.24 31.84 -38.89
N ALA A 125 -1.63 30.87 -39.73
CA ALA A 125 -2.91 30.91 -40.44
C ALA A 125 -4.09 30.42 -39.58
N ALA A 126 -3.80 29.68 -38.49
CA ALA A 126 -4.79 29.18 -37.54
C ALA A 126 -5.04 30.12 -36.34
N ARG A 127 -4.39 31.30 -36.29
CA ARG A 127 -4.73 32.40 -35.39
C ARG A 127 -5.60 33.41 -36.12
#